data_AF-A0A1Q2SLU8-F1
#
_entry.id   AF-A0A1Q2SLU8-F1
#
_cell.length_a   1.000
_cell.length_b   1.000
_cell.length_c   1.000
_cell.angle_alpha   90.00
_cell.angle_beta   90.00
_cell.angle_gamma   90.00
#
_symmetry.space_group_name_H-M   'P 1'
#
loop_
_entity.id
_entity.type
_entity.pdbx_description
1 polymer ?
#
loop_
_entity_poly.entity_id
_entity_poly.type
_entity_poly.pdbx_seq_one_letter_code
_entity_poly.pdbx_strand_id
1 'polypeptide(L)' 'MKAYQLRFYPTSRQRKQLAKEFNACWYVWNWALRTRSDAYKACKESLTVRRMGIKACGLADKPEACLV' A
#
# COMPACT_ATOMS: atom_id res chain seq x y z
N MET A 1 0.92 18.40 -27.48
CA MET A 1 1.89 17.70 -26.61
C MET A 1 1.58 18.04 -25.17
N LYS A 2 1.08 17.11 -24.33
CA LYS A 2 0.98 17.37 -22.87
C LYS A 2 2.38 17.22 -22.29
N ALA A 3 3.13 18.32 -22.25
CA ALA A 3 4.39 18.36 -21.54
C ALA A 3 4.12 18.05 -20.06
N TYR A 4 4.89 17.12 -19.48
CA TYR A 4 4.83 16.79 -18.06
C TYR A 4 4.95 18.08 -17.23
N GLN A 5 3.86 18.52 -16.59
CA GLN A 5 3.79 19.83 -15.92
C GLN A 5 4.64 19.91 -14.64
N LEU A 6 5.19 18.79 -14.16
CA LEU A 6 6.04 18.75 -12.97
C LEU A 6 7.33 17.98 -13.25
N ARG A 7 8.44 18.68 -13.39
CA ARG A 7 9.78 18.09 -13.30
C ARG A 7 10.21 18.10 -11.84
N PHE A 8 10.22 16.92 -11.24
CA PHE A 8 10.53 16.75 -9.83
C PHE A 8 11.97 16.25 -9.65
N TYR A 9 12.83 17.07 -9.04
CA TYR A 9 14.24 16.75 -8.76
C TYR A 9 14.50 16.68 -7.25
N PRO A 10 14.18 15.55 -6.59
CA PRO A 10 14.29 15.43 -5.15
C PRO A 10 15.75 15.39 -4.68
N THR A 11 16.02 16.05 -3.57
CA THR A 11 17.30 15.92 -2.85
C THR A 11 17.49 14.50 -2.32
N SER A 12 18.72 14.12 -1.95
CA SER A 12 19.02 12.79 -1.42
C SER A 12 18.15 12.41 -0.20
N ARG A 13 17.87 13.38 0.68
CA ARG A 13 16.97 13.19 1.83
C ARG A 13 15.52 12.98 1.40
N GLN A 14 15.02 13.78 0.45
CA GLN A 14 13.66 13.64 -0.07
C GLN A 14 13.45 12.30 -0.77
N ARG A 15 14.45 11.82 -1.53
CA ARG A 15 14.39 10.48 -2.16
C ARG A 15 14.20 9.37 -1.14
N LYS A 16 14.94 9.42 -0.02
CA LYS A 16 14.81 8.44 1.07
C LYS A 16 13.42 8.50 1.71
N GLN A 17 12.87 9.69 1.91
CA GLN A 17 11.54 9.86 2.48
C GLN A 17 10.45 9.32 1.54
N LEU A 18 10.51 9.69 0.27
CA LEU A 18 9.57 9.22 -0.76
C LEU A 18 9.64 7.71 -0.95
N ALA A 19 10.83 7.12 -0.90
CA ALA A 19 10.97 5.66 -0.95
C ALA A 19 10.21 4.98 0.20
N LYS A 20 10.29 5.52 1.43
CA LYS A 20 9.53 4.98 2.57
C LYS A 20 8.02 5.12 2.37
N GLU A 21 7.57 6.29 1.93
CA GLU A 21 6.14 6.57 1.73
C GLU A 21 5.54 5.73 0.59
N PHE A 22 6.24 5.64 -0.53
CA PHE A 22 5.80 4.81 -1.66
C PHE A 22 5.84 3.33 -1.34
N ASN A 23 6.87 2.85 -0.65
CA ASN A 23 6.94 1.44 -0.23
C ASN A 23 5.82 1.11 0.76
N ALA A 24 5.51 1.98 1.72
CA ALA A 24 4.38 1.78 2.62
C ALA A 24 3.05 1.69 1.87
N CYS A 25 2.81 2.58 0.91
CA CYS A 25 1.61 2.55 0.07
C CYS A 25 1.54 1.26 -0.77
N TRP A 26 2.65 0.90 -1.42
CA TRP A 26 2.75 -0.30 -2.25
C TRP A 26 2.52 -1.58 -1.44
N TYR A 27 3.06 -1.67 -0.22
CA TYR A 27 2.85 -2.79 0.68
C TYR A 27 1.37 -2.93 1.05
N VAL A 28 0.72 -1.86 1.52
CA VAL A 28 -0.69 -1.87 1.91
C VAL A 28 -1.58 -2.27 0.73
N TRP A 29 -1.29 -1.75 -0.46
CA TRP A 29 -2.02 -2.10 -1.68
C TRP A 29 -1.92 -3.59 -2.00
N ASN A 30 -0.70 -4.16 -2.03
CA ASN A 30 -0.50 -5.57 -2.34
C ASN A 30 -1.10 -6.49 -1.27
N TRP A 31 -0.99 -6.12 0.00
CA TRP A 31 -1.63 -6.83 1.10
C TRP A 31 -3.15 -6.85 0.93
N ALA A 32 -3.76 -5.70 0.65
CA ALA A 32 -5.20 -5.56 0.45
C ALA A 32 -5.68 -6.41 -0.73
N LEU A 33 -4.95 -6.36 -1.84
CA LEU A 33 -5.25 -7.14 -3.03
C LEU A 33 -5.18 -8.65 -2.75
N ARG A 34 -4.10 -9.12 -2.13
CA ARG A 34 -3.93 -10.54 -1.77
C ARG A 34 -5.03 -11.01 -0.84
N THR A 35 -5.35 -10.22 0.19
CA THR A 35 -6.41 -10.53 1.16
C THR A 35 -7.77 -10.70 0.48
N ARG A 36 -8.09 -9.88 -0.54
CA ARG A 36 -9.32 -10.03 -1.32
C ARG A 36 -9.32 -11.29 -2.15
N SER A 37 -8.21 -11.57 -2.84
CA SER A 37 -8.08 -12.78 -3.66
C SER A 37 -8.20 -14.04 -2.82
N ASP A 38 -7.59 -14.09 -1.64
CA ASP A 38 -7.63 -15.24 -0.76
C ASP A 38 -9.02 -15.45 -0.16
N ALA A 39 -9.69 -14.38 0.27
CA ALA A 39 -11.08 -14.45 0.75
C ALA A 39 -12.05 -14.93 -0.33
N TYR A 40 -11.86 -14.48 -1.57
CA TYR A 40 -12.66 -14.94 -2.69
C TYR A 40 -12.41 -16.41 -3.02
N LYS A 41 -11.16 -16.88 -2.96
CA LYS A 41 -10.83 -18.31 -3.17
C LYS A 41 -11.40 -19.19 -2.07
N ALA A 42 -11.33 -18.76 -0.81
CA ALA A 42 -11.76 -19.54 0.34
C ALA A 42 -13.29 -19.61 0.49
N CYS A 43 -13.97 -18.47 0.37
CA CYS A 43 -15.39 -18.36 0.71
C CYS A 43 -16.28 -17.92 -0.47
N LYS A 44 -15.70 -17.64 -1.66
CA LYS A 44 -16.36 -16.94 -2.78
C LYS A 44 -16.97 -15.59 -2.39
N GLU A 45 -16.51 -15.00 -1.29
CA GLU A 45 -16.98 -13.71 -0.82
C GLU A 45 -16.11 -12.57 -1.36
N SER A 46 -16.77 -11.47 -1.75
CA SER A 46 -16.09 -10.21 -2.06
C SER A 46 -16.03 -9.36 -0.79
N LEU A 47 -14.82 -9.12 -0.29
CA LEU A 47 -14.63 -8.25 0.88
C LEU A 47 -14.86 -6.78 0.51
N THR A 48 -15.81 -6.13 1.19
CA THR A 48 -16.02 -4.69 1.15
C THR A 48 -14.92 -3.95 1.91
N VAL A 49 -14.65 -2.69 1.53
CA VAL A 49 -13.62 -1.83 2.15
C VAL A 49 -13.78 -1.75 3.68
N ARG A 50 -15.00 -1.63 4.20
CA ARG A 50 -15.28 -1.58 5.65
C ARG A 50 -14.84 -2.86 6.38
N ARG A 51 -15.11 -4.05 5.81
CA ARG A 51 -14.69 -5.35 6.38
C ARG A 51 -13.18 -5.55 6.30
N MET A 52 -12.54 -5.02 5.26
CA MET A 52 -11.08 -5.07 5.13
C MET A 52 -10.40 -4.13 6.13
N GLY A 53 -10.94 -2.94 6.38
CA GLY A 53 -10.37 -1.97 7.32
C GLY A 53 -10.23 -2.51 8.76
N ILE A 54 -11.18 -3.34 9.20
CA ILE A 54 -11.12 -4.01 10.51
C ILE A 54 -9.94 -5.00 10.57
N LYS A 55 -9.69 -5.74 9.48
CA LYS A 55 -8.50 -6.63 9.38
C LYS A 55 -7.20 -5.84 9.25
N ALA A 56 -7.23 -4.68 8.60
CA ALA A 56 -6.08 -3.81 8.41
C ALA A 56 -5.61 -3.15 9.71
N CYS A 57 -6.51 -2.93 10.67
CA CYS A 57 -6.17 -2.39 11.99
C CYS A 57 -5.09 -3.24 12.69
N GLY A 58 -5.09 -4.56 12.48
CA GLY A 58 -4.06 -5.46 13.01
C GLY A 58 -2.73 -5.50 12.23
N LEU A 59 -2.59 -4.76 11.11
CA LEU A 59 -1.29 -4.56 10.45
C LEU A 59 -0.56 -3.30 10.95
N ALA A 60 -1.27 -2.40 11.65
CA ALA A 60 -0.65 -1.22 12.26
C ALA A 60 0.42 -1.60 13.31
N ASP A 61 0.33 -2.81 13.87
CA ASP A 61 1.27 -3.35 14.85
C ASP A 61 2.64 -3.77 14.27
N LYS A 62 2.83 -3.78 12.93
CA LYS A 62 4.10 -4.21 12.29
C LYS A 62 4.61 -3.20 11.25
N PRO A 63 5.00 -1.99 11.67
CA PRO A 63 5.54 -0.96 10.77
C PRO A 63 6.85 -1.39 10.07
N GLU A 64 7.60 -2.33 10.64
CA GLU A 64 8.87 -2.83 10.11
C GLU A 64 8.73 -3.62 8.80
N ALA A 65 7.57 -4.22 8.52
CA ALA A 65 7.33 -4.95 7.27
C ALA A 65 7.18 -4.03 6.04
N CYS A 66 6.91 -2.74 6.25
CA CYS A 66 6.77 -1.73 5.19
C CYS A 66 8.11 -1.11 4.75
N LEU A 67 9.20 -1.38 5.49
CA LEU A 67 10.51 -0.75 5.31
C LEU A 67 11.55 -1.64 4.61
N VAL A 68 11.17 -2.85 4.18
CA VAL A 68 12.04 -3.81 3.48
C VAL A 68 11.80 -3.74 1.98
#